data_AF-A0A0F7UIQ5-F1
#
_entry.id   AF-A0A0F7UIQ5-F1
#
_cell.length_a   1.000
_cell.length_b   1.000
_cell.length_c   1.000
_cell.angle_alpha   90.00
_cell.angle_beta   90.00
_cell.angle_gamma   90.00
#
_symmetry.space_group_name_H-M   'P 1'
#
loop_
_entity.id
_entity.type
_entity.pdbx_description
1 polymer ?
#
loop_
_entity_poly.entity_id
_entity_poly.type
_entity_poly.pdbx_seq_one_letter_code
_entity_poly.pdbx_strand_id
1 'polypeptide(L)'
;MKKTRKKTHRAVRRCPKSSRRLYRDLQKQMRDDVLRAKWNNRESIQKNMAKFTLQDFEHRLADDEELLRPSEEKKMNEQQLVIFNKLFAKFGDDCEKMSRDTKINVFQWTEGQCSRFLRLYTAQHVCASAKEHLLPQLTMAPSPAHESLLQQHQEIAEKKKQEVESRIQDQLRERVGKKSRKPKIDTVTSKLSQAGDSSAATMGSKATSSKAAKLQLTQKKKKTKTL
;
A
#
# COMPACT_ATOMS: atom_id res chain seq x y z
N MET A 1 -54.46 -28.72 24.99
CA MET A 1 -53.08 -28.52 25.50
C MET A 1 -52.07 -28.82 24.40
N LYS A 2 -51.20 -27.87 24.03
CA LYS A 2 -50.15 -28.09 23.01
C LYS A 2 -49.03 -28.95 23.61
N LYS A 3 -48.75 -30.12 23.02
CA LYS A 3 -47.64 -31.00 23.44
C LYS A 3 -46.31 -30.29 23.10
N THR A 4 -45.62 -29.75 24.09
CA THR A 4 -44.30 -29.15 23.91
C THR A 4 -43.27 -30.24 23.63
N ARG A 5 -42.55 -30.12 22.50
CA ARG A 5 -41.52 -31.07 22.06
C ARG A 5 -40.40 -31.12 23.12
N LYS A 6 -40.16 -32.29 23.73
CA LYS A 6 -39.07 -32.48 24.71
C LYS A 6 -37.73 -32.21 24.01
N LYS A 7 -36.93 -31.28 24.55
CA LYS A 7 -35.57 -30.99 24.08
C LYS A 7 -34.71 -32.23 24.32
N THR A 8 -34.30 -32.91 23.25
CA THR A 8 -33.35 -34.03 23.36
C THR A 8 -31.98 -33.46 23.72
N HIS A 9 -31.50 -33.75 24.93
CA HIS A 9 -30.19 -33.32 25.38
C HIS A 9 -29.12 -34.12 24.61
N ARG A 10 -28.56 -33.52 23.54
CA ARG A 10 -27.40 -34.11 22.85
C ARG A 10 -26.20 -34.09 23.78
N ALA A 11 -25.64 -35.26 24.07
CA ALA A 11 -24.42 -35.38 24.86
C ALA A 11 -23.28 -34.59 24.18
N VAL A 12 -22.71 -33.63 24.91
CA VAL A 12 -21.56 -32.85 24.44
C VAL A 12 -20.33 -33.76 24.47
N ARG A 13 -19.90 -34.24 23.30
CA ARG A 13 -18.66 -35.00 23.16
C ARG A 13 -17.47 -34.10 23.50
N ARG A 14 -16.74 -34.45 24.56
CA ARG A 14 -15.48 -33.79 24.94
C ARG A 14 -14.36 -34.33 24.06
N CYS A 15 -14.17 -33.75 22.88
CA CYS A 15 -12.96 -34.01 22.11
C CYS A 15 -11.77 -33.30 22.79
N PRO A 16 -10.60 -33.96 22.95
CA PRO A 16 -9.43 -33.33 23.53
C PRO A 16 -9.01 -32.11 22.70
N LYS A 17 -8.52 -31.04 23.35
CA LYS A 17 -8.11 -29.79 22.67
C LYS A 17 -7.06 -30.03 21.56
N SER A 18 -6.29 -31.11 21.65
CA SER A 18 -5.32 -31.55 20.65
C SER A 18 -5.95 -32.04 19.35
N SER A 19 -7.13 -32.67 19.38
CA SER A 19 -7.78 -33.18 18.16
C SER A 19 -8.34 -32.06 17.27
N ARG A 20 -8.53 -30.85 17.83
CA ARG A 20 -8.89 -29.64 17.07
C ARG A 20 -7.69 -28.95 16.42
N ARG A 21 -6.46 -29.33 16.82
CA ARG A 21 -5.21 -28.85 16.22
C ARG A 21 -4.71 -29.86 15.18
N LEU A 22 -5.56 -30.22 14.22
CA LEU A 22 -5.01 -30.67 12.95
C LEU A 22 -4.14 -29.50 12.45
N TYR A 23 -2.85 -29.75 12.23
CA TYR A 23 -1.93 -28.75 11.70
C TYR A 23 -2.63 -28.07 10.53
N ARG A 24 -2.90 -26.77 10.71
CA ARG A 24 -3.57 -25.97 9.70
C ARG A 24 -2.69 -26.07 8.46
N ASP A 25 -3.24 -26.52 7.33
CA ASP A 25 -2.50 -26.59 6.07
C ASP A 25 -1.99 -25.19 5.71
N LEU A 26 -0.77 -24.85 6.13
CA LEU A 26 -0.21 -23.51 5.97
C LEU A 26 -0.09 -23.18 4.49
N GLN A 27 0.29 -24.17 3.68
CA GLN A 27 0.32 -24.08 2.22
C GLN A 27 -0.96 -23.44 1.63
N LYS A 28 -2.16 -23.87 2.06
CA LYS A 28 -3.44 -23.35 1.53
C LYS A 28 -3.74 -21.92 1.98
N GLN A 29 -3.10 -21.43 3.03
CA GLN A 29 -3.34 -20.11 3.61
C GLN A 29 -2.35 -19.05 3.16
N MET A 30 -1.20 -19.45 2.59
CA MET A 30 -0.21 -18.52 2.08
C MET A 30 -0.80 -17.77 0.88
N ARG A 31 -0.75 -16.44 0.89
CA ARG A 31 -1.16 -15.63 -0.28
C ARG A 31 -0.15 -15.71 -1.42
N ASP A 32 1.12 -15.93 -1.09
CA ASP A 32 2.20 -15.97 -2.07
C ASP A 32 2.28 -17.31 -2.80
N ASP A 33 2.18 -17.27 -4.11
CA ASP A 33 2.19 -18.46 -4.98
C ASP A 33 3.55 -19.15 -4.97
N VAL A 34 4.65 -18.37 -4.98
CA VAL A 34 6.03 -18.89 -4.90
C VAL A 34 6.24 -19.65 -3.60
N LEU A 35 5.85 -19.04 -2.47
CA LEU A 35 5.92 -19.70 -1.16
C LEU A 35 5.02 -20.94 -1.14
N ARG A 36 3.77 -20.82 -1.60
CA ARG A 36 2.78 -21.91 -1.65
C ARG A 36 3.26 -23.10 -2.48
N ALA A 37 3.96 -22.87 -3.59
CA ALA A 37 4.45 -23.92 -4.47
C ALA A 37 5.55 -24.77 -3.83
N LYS A 38 6.48 -24.14 -3.10
CA LYS A 38 7.63 -24.82 -2.48
C LYS A 38 7.41 -25.23 -1.02
N TRP A 39 6.31 -24.81 -0.39
CA TRP A 39 6.02 -25.10 1.01
C TRP A 39 5.64 -26.57 1.25
N ASN A 40 6.28 -27.21 2.23
CA ASN A 40 5.93 -28.56 2.68
C ASN A 40 5.38 -28.54 4.11
N ASN A 41 4.10 -28.91 4.31
CA ASN A 41 3.47 -28.94 5.64
C ASN A 41 4.05 -30.01 6.58
N ARG A 42 4.81 -30.98 6.07
CA ARG A 42 5.45 -32.03 6.88
C ARG A 42 6.78 -31.57 7.50
N GLU A 43 7.35 -30.49 7.01
CA GLU A 43 8.64 -29.98 7.45
C GLU A 43 8.50 -28.83 8.46
N SER A 44 9.56 -28.60 9.24
CA SER A 44 9.60 -27.45 10.14
C SER A 44 9.68 -26.15 9.34
N ILE A 45 9.18 -25.06 9.93
CA ILE A 45 9.19 -23.73 9.31
C ILE A 45 10.62 -23.34 8.90
N GLN A 46 11.62 -23.60 9.76
CA GLN A 46 13.02 -23.30 9.46
C GLN A 46 13.55 -24.04 8.23
N LYS A 47 13.21 -25.34 8.07
CA LYS A 47 13.59 -26.13 6.90
C LYS A 47 12.93 -25.60 5.63
N ASN A 48 11.66 -25.22 5.69
CA ASN A 48 10.99 -24.59 4.57
C ASN A 48 11.61 -23.23 4.22
N MET A 49 11.93 -22.39 5.21
CA MET A 49 12.58 -21.09 4.99
C MET A 49 13.95 -21.22 4.31
N ALA A 50 14.73 -22.25 4.67
CA ALA A 50 16.03 -22.49 4.07
C ALA A 50 15.97 -22.89 2.58
N LYS A 51 14.80 -23.31 2.07
CA LYS A 51 14.62 -23.66 0.64
C LYS A 51 14.42 -22.44 -0.26
N PHE A 52 14.06 -21.30 0.33
CA PHE A 52 13.76 -20.10 -0.44
C PHE A 52 15.03 -19.32 -0.70
N THR A 53 15.28 -19.03 -1.97
CA THR A 53 16.38 -18.16 -2.40
C THR A 53 15.81 -16.83 -2.87
N LEU A 54 16.63 -15.77 -2.85
CA LEU A 54 16.20 -14.45 -3.36
C LEU A 54 15.79 -14.53 -4.84
N GLN A 55 16.44 -15.41 -5.61
CA GLN A 55 16.14 -15.66 -7.02
C GLN A 55 14.68 -16.08 -7.25
N ASP A 56 14.08 -16.79 -6.30
CA ASP A 56 12.69 -17.24 -6.40
C ASP A 56 11.68 -16.09 -6.38
N PHE A 57 12.08 -14.93 -5.87
CA PHE A 57 11.25 -13.74 -5.78
C PHE A 57 11.61 -12.68 -6.82
N GLU A 58 12.63 -12.91 -7.66
CA GLU A 58 13.06 -11.94 -8.67
C GLU A 58 11.92 -11.60 -9.63
N HIS A 59 11.12 -12.57 -10.04
CA HIS A 59 9.95 -12.36 -10.90
C HIS A 59 8.83 -11.53 -10.28
N ARG A 60 8.85 -11.31 -8.96
CA ARG A 60 7.86 -10.51 -8.21
C ARG A 60 8.40 -9.17 -7.76
N LEU A 61 9.72 -8.98 -7.81
CA LEU A 61 10.28 -7.64 -7.62
C LEU A 61 9.76 -6.79 -8.78
N ALA A 62 9.17 -5.63 -8.45
CA ALA A 62 8.72 -4.70 -9.47
C ALA A 62 9.90 -4.33 -10.36
N ASP A 63 9.65 -4.21 -11.66
CA ASP A 63 10.68 -3.76 -12.59
C ASP A 63 11.21 -2.40 -12.12
N ASP A 64 12.52 -2.18 -12.26
CA ASP A 64 13.16 -0.92 -11.89
C ASP A 64 12.48 0.29 -12.54
N GLU A 65 11.89 0.09 -13.73
CA GLU A 65 11.11 1.12 -14.42
C GLU A 65 9.81 1.47 -13.70
N GLU A 66 9.09 0.48 -13.18
CA GLU A 66 7.80 0.68 -12.50
C GLU A 66 8.00 1.37 -11.14
N LEU A 67 9.07 1.03 -10.42
CA LEU A 67 9.42 1.69 -9.15
C LEU A 67 9.81 3.16 -9.32
N LEU A 68 10.35 3.53 -10.49
CA LEU A 68 10.73 4.90 -10.79
C LEU A 68 9.55 5.74 -11.30
N ARG A 69 8.48 5.10 -11.79
CA ARG A 69 7.27 5.82 -12.19
C ARG A 69 6.56 6.37 -10.96
N PRO A 70 6.21 7.67 -10.94
CA PRO A 70 5.33 8.21 -9.90
C PRO A 70 4.03 7.42 -9.86
N SER A 71 3.56 7.09 -8.66
CA SER A 71 2.28 6.41 -8.47
C SER A 71 1.15 7.21 -9.13
N GLU A 72 0.28 6.54 -9.89
CA GLU A 72 -0.87 7.18 -10.50
C GLU A 72 -1.72 7.88 -9.43
N GLU A 73 -2.12 9.13 -9.71
CA GLU A 73 -2.97 9.86 -8.78
C GLU A 73 -4.34 9.20 -8.68
N LYS A 74 -4.91 9.14 -7.47
CA LYS A 74 -6.24 8.57 -7.26
C LYS A 74 -7.29 9.30 -8.10
N LYS A 75 -7.98 8.58 -8.99
CA LYS A 75 -9.09 9.06 -9.82
C LYS A 75 -10.22 9.63 -8.96
N MET A 76 -10.83 10.72 -9.43
CA MET A 76 -11.96 11.34 -8.74
C MET A 76 -13.22 10.48 -8.86
N ASN A 77 -13.96 10.33 -7.76
CA ASN A 77 -15.21 9.57 -7.71
C ASN A 77 -16.36 10.37 -8.37
N GLU A 78 -17.42 9.68 -8.81
CA GLU A 78 -18.62 10.25 -9.42
C GLU A 78 -19.26 11.36 -8.57
N GLN A 79 -19.51 11.08 -7.28
CA GLN A 79 -20.10 12.05 -6.37
C GLN A 79 -19.20 13.29 -6.19
N GLN A 80 -17.88 13.07 -6.16
CA GLN A 80 -16.91 14.15 -6.04
C GLN A 80 -16.93 15.03 -7.30
N LEU A 81 -17.00 14.41 -8.48
CA LEU A 81 -17.12 15.12 -9.75
C LEU A 81 -18.36 16.02 -9.78
N VAL A 82 -19.53 15.51 -9.37
CA VAL A 82 -20.77 16.28 -9.39
C VAL A 82 -20.70 17.49 -8.45
N ILE A 83 -20.16 17.30 -7.25
CA ILE A 83 -19.97 18.40 -6.28
C ILE A 83 -18.96 19.41 -6.83
N PHE A 84 -17.84 18.91 -7.35
CA PHE A 84 -16.76 19.76 -7.84
C PHE A 84 -17.19 20.54 -9.08
N ASN A 85 -17.98 19.96 -9.98
CA ASN A 85 -18.54 20.67 -11.14
C ASN A 85 -19.40 21.85 -10.71
N LYS A 86 -20.21 21.70 -9.65
CA LYS A 86 -21.02 22.80 -9.09
C LYS A 86 -20.16 23.88 -8.44
N LEU A 87 -19.12 23.49 -7.71
CA LEU A 87 -18.17 24.43 -7.10
C LEU A 87 -17.42 25.22 -8.18
N PHE A 88 -16.94 24.52 -9.20
CA PHE A 88 -16.22 25.09 -10.32
C PHE A 88 -17.12 26.05 -11.14
N ALA A 89 -18.35 25.65 -11.45
CA ALA A 89 -19.31 26.51 -12.13
C ALA A 89 -19.63 27.81 -11.37
N LYS A 90 -19.57 27.79 -10.03
CA LYS A 90 -19.88 28.95 -9.18
C LYS A 90 -18.68 29.86 -8.93
N PHE A 91 -17.49 29.29 -8.71
CA PHE A 91 -16.31 30.02 -8.23
C PHE A 91 -15.13 30.04 -9.21
N GLY A 92 -15.19 29.32 -10.34
CA GLY A 92 -14.08 29.23 -11.29
C GLY A 92 -12.88 28.52 -10.67
N ASP A 93 -11.72 29.19 -10.62
CA ASP A 93 -10.47 28.63 -10.09
C ASP A 93 -10.18 29.02 -8.61
N ASP A 94 -11.07 29.79 -7.98
CA ASP A 94 -10.88 30.32 -6.62
C ASP A 94 -11.05 29.24 -5.53
N CYS A 95 -9.99 28.47 -5.28
CA CYS A 95 -9.98 27.34 -4.33
C CYS A 95 -10.34 27.74 -2.89
N GLU A 96 -9.95 28.94 -2.45
CA GLU A 96 -10.27 29.44 -1.12
C GLU A 96 -11.79 29.62 -0.95
N LYS A 97 -12.46 30.21 -1.95
CA LYS A 97 -13.92 30.40 -1.95
C LYS A 97 -14.66 29.06 -2.01
N MET A 98 -14.18 28.11 -2.81
CA MET A 98 -14.75 26.76 -2.88
C MET A 98 -14.73 26.06 -1.52
N SER A 99 -13.61 26.15 -0.80
CA SER A 99 -13.46 25.49 0.50
C SER A 99 -14.43 26.04 1.55
N ARG A 100 -14.77 27.34 1.46
CA ARG A 100 -15.68 28.02 2.39
C ARG A 100 -17.17 27.80 2.11
N ASP A 101 -17.55 27.35 0.91
CA ASP A 101 -18.96 27.12 0.56
C ASP A 101 -19.51 25.83 1.15
N THR A 102 -19.99 25.91 2.40
CA THR A 102 -20.54 24.77 3.15
C THR A 102 -21.81 24.17 2.54
N LYS A 103 -22.50 24.89 1.64
CA LYS A 103 -23.75 24.41 1.03
C LYS A 103 -23.47 23.43 -0.10
N ILE A 104 -22.46 23.72 -0.93
CA ILE A 104 -22.08 22.87 -2.05
C ILE A 104 -21.00 21.87 -1.64
N ASN A 105 -20.01 22.31 -0.86
CA ASN A 105 -18.91 21.49 -0.34
C ASN A 105 -19.37 20.66 0.87
N VAL A 106 -20.24 19.67 0.63
CA VAL A 106 -20.83 18.80 1.67
C VAL A 106 -19.76 18.06 2.48
N PHE A 107 -18.63 17.73 1.85
CA PHE A 107 -17.52 17.02 2.50
C PHE A 107 -16.53 17.95 3.23
N GLN A 108 -16.79 19.27 3.23
CA GLN A 108 -15.98 20.27 3.91
C GLN A 108 -14.49 20.17 3.53
N TRP A 109 -14.21 20.03 2.23
CA TRP A 109 -12.84 19.95 1.72
C TRP A 109 -12.04 21.20 2.05
N THR A 110 -10.77 21.00 2.42
CA THR A 110 -9.82 22.08 2.63
C THR A 110 -9.38 22.69 1.29
N GLU A 111 -8.83 23.90 1.32
CA GLU A 111 -8.31 24.57 0.11
C GLU A 111 -7.32 23.70 -0.67
N GLY A 112 -6.39 23.03 0.03
CA GLY A 112 -5.43 22.13 -0.61
C GLY A 112 -6.08 20.92 -1.28
N GLN A 113 -7.19 20.41 -0.72
CA GLN A 113 -7.98 19.35 -1.36
C GLN A 113 -8.71 19.87 -2.59
N CYS A 114 -9.32 21.06 -2.52
CA CYS A 114 -9.94 21.71 -3.67
C CYS A 114 -8.94 21.95 -4.80
N SER A 115 -7.74 22.46 -4.50
CA SER A 115 -6.66 22.64 -5.47
C SER A 115 -6.24 21.31 -6.12
N ARG A 116 -6.13 20.24 -5.34
CA ARG A 116 -5.85 18.90 -5.87
C ARG A 116 -6.98 18.39 -6.78
N PHE A 117 -8.24 18.57 -6.38
CA PHE A 117 -9.38 18.17 -7.21
C PHE A 117 -9.49 19.02 -8.48
N LEU A 118 -9.14 20.30 -8.43
CA LEU A 118 -9.08 21.17 -9.61
C LEU A 118 -8.08 20.64 -10.64
N ARG A 119 -6.89 20.22 -10.18
CA ARG A 119 -5.88 19.57 -11.04
C ARG A 119 -6.40 18.28 -11.66
N LEU A 120 -7.07 17.42 -10.87
CA LEU A 120 -7.66 16.18 -11.37
C LEU A 120 -8.80 16.43 -12.36
N TYR A 121 -9.63 17.44 -12.10
CA TYR A 121 -10.76 17.83 -12.94
C TYR A 121 -10.28 18.38 -14.29
N THR A 122 -9.34 19.32 -14.28
CA THR A 122 -8.72 19.90 -15.50
C THR A 122 -7.98 18.87 -16.33
N ALA A 123 -7.29 17.91 -15.68
CA ALA A 123 -6.66 16.78 -16.35
C ALA A 123 -7.64 15.67 -16.80
N GLN A 124 -8.96 15.84 -16.59
CA GLN A 124 -9.99 14.84 -16.87
C GLN A 124 -9.69 13.46 -16.25
N HIS A 125 -9.06 13.45 -15.07
CA HIS A 125 -8.65 12.25 -14.35
C HIS A 125 -9.78 11.70 -13.47
N VAL A 126 -10.87 11.32 -14.14
CA VAL A 126 -12.11 10.83 -13.52
C VAL A 126 -12.24 9.30 -13.67
N CYS A 127 -13.02 8.65 -12.82
CA CYS A 127 -13.35 7.22 -12.98
C CYS A 127 -14.06 6.93 -14.32
N ALA A 128 -13.90 5.72 -14.82
CA ALA A 128 -14.41 5.32 -16.15
C ALA A 128 -15.92 5.52 -16.29
N SER A 129 -16.69 5.12 -15.29
CA SER A 129 -18.14 5.29 -15.23
C SER A 129 -18.58 6.76 -15.33
N ALA A 130 -17.89 7.66 -14.64
CA ALA A 130 -18.18 9.09 -14.70
C ALA A 130 -17.87 9.70 -16.08
N LYS A 131 -16.82 9.21 -16.74
CA LYS A 131 -16.49 9.67 -18.10
C LYS A 131 -17.61 9.36 -19.09
N GLU A 132 -18.20 8.17 -18.98
CA GLU A 132 -19.25 7.72 -19.89
C GLU A 132 -20.59 8.38 -19.62
N HIS A 133 -20.99 8.51 -18.35
CA HIS A 133 -22.36 8.91 -18.01
C HIS A 133 -22.49 10.37 -17.55
N LEU A 134 -21.50 10.88 -16.83
CA LEU A 134 -21.61 12.18 -16.17
C LEU A 134 -21.03 13.31 -17.02
N LEU A 135 -19.87 13.12 -17.64
CA LEU A 135 -19.26 14.18 -18.45
C LEU A 135 -20.16 14.69 -19.59
N PRO A 136 -20.89 13.84 -20.34
CA PRO A 136 -21.80 14.32 -21.37
C PRO A 136 -22.99 15.12 -20.83
N GLN A 137 -23.40 14.86 -19.58
CA GLN A 137 -24.53 15.55 -18.94
C GLN A 137 -24.09 16.84 -18.24
N LEU A 138 -22.82 16.91 -17.82
CA LEU A 138 -22.24 18.05 -17.12
C LEU A 138 -21.76 19.15 -18.07
N THR A 139 -22.03 19.04 -19.37
CA THR A 139 -21.73 20.08 -20.37
C THR A 139 -22.55 21.34 -20.09
N MET A 140 -22.10 22.12 -19.12
CA MET A 140 -22.21 23.57 -19.24
C MET A 140 -21.36 23.92 -20.46
N ALA A 141 -21.95 24.55 -21.48
CA ALA A 141 -21.22 24.97 -22.67
C ALA A 141 -19.98 25.74 -22.19
N PRO A 142 -18.76 25.19 -22.39
CA PRO A 142 -17.57 25.79 -21.83
C PRO A 142 -17.44 27.18 -22.47
N SER A 143 -17.34 28.21 -21.64
CA SER A 143 -16.99 29.54 -22.12
C SER A 143 -15.67 29.42 -22.90
N PRO A 144 -15.45 30.15 -24.00
CA PRO A 144 -14.17 30.12 -24.72
C PRO A 144 -12.95 30.39 -23.80
N ALA A 145 -13.16 31.19 -22.75
CA ALA A 145 -12.14 31.42 -21.72
C ALA A 145 -11.82 30.16 -20.88
N HIS A 146 -12.81 29.31 -20.65
CA HIS A 146 -12.63 28.05 -19.93
C HIS A 146 -11.92 27.00 -20.81
N GLU A 147 -12.25 26.92 -22.09
CA GLU A 147 -11.58 26.00 -23.03
C GLU A 147 -10.09 26.30 -23.15
N SER A 148 -9.72 27.57 -23.32
CA SER A 148 -8.31 27.97 -23.40
C SER A 148 -7.53 27.63 -22.12
N LEU A 149 -8.14 27.80 -20.96
CA LEU A 149 -7.53 27.44 -19.67
C LEU A 149 -7.38 25.92 -19.52
N LEU A 150 -8.39 25.14 -19.91
CA LEU A 150 -8.30 23.67 -19.95
C LEU A 150 -7.16 23.20 -20.87
N GLN A 151 -7.06 23.78 -22.06
CA GLN A 151 -5.98 23.47 -23.00
C GLN A 151 -4.60 23.77 -22.39
N GLN A 152 -4.44 24.96 -21.77
CA GLN A 152 -3.21 25.32 -21.09
C GLN A 152 -2.83 24.33 -19.98
N HIS A 153 -3.79 23.87 -19.19
CA HIS A 153 -3.54 22.86 -18.16
C HIS A 153 -3.15 21.51 -18.74
N GLN A 154 -3.77 21.09 -19.84
CA GLN A 154 -3.43 19.85 -20.53
C GLN A 154 -2.00 19.90 -21.07
N GLU A 155 -1.60 21.00 -21.72
CA GLU A 155 -0.23 21.18 -22.22
C GLU A 155 0.81 21.13 -21.09
N ILE A 156 0.52 21.78 -19.95
CA ILE A 156 1.41 21.75 -18.78
C ILE A 156 1.52 20.32 -18.22
N ALA A 157 0.42 19.58 -18.18
CA ALA A 157 0.42 18.21 -17.70
C ALA A 157 1.22 17.28 -18.62
N GLU A 158 1.08 17.43 -19.94
CA GLU A 158 1.83 16.66 -20.93
C GLU A 158 3.34 16.95 -20.88
N LYS A 159 3.73 18.23 -20.78
CA LYS A 159 5.14 18.62 -20.62
C LYS A 159 5.76 17.99 -19.37
N LYS A 160 5.07 18.06 -18.22
CA LYS A 160 5.53 17.42 -16.98
C LYS A 160 5.65 15.91 -17.12
N LYS A 161 4.73 15.27 -17.83
CA LYS A 161 4.79 13.83 -18.09
C LYS A 161 6.03 13.47 -18.92
N GLN A 162 6.32 14.22 -19.98
CA GLN A 162 7.52 14.04 -20.82
C GLN A 162 8.83 14.27 -20.05
N GLU A 163 8.86 15.28 -19.18
CA GLU A 163 10.01 15.54 -18.29
C GLU A 163 10.27 14.38 -17.32
N VAL A 164 9.22 13.81 -16.73
CA VAL A 164 9.35 12.64 -15.85
C VAL A 164 9.82 11.41 -16.64
N GLU A 165 9.25 11.17 -17.83
CA GLU A 165 9.63 10.03 -18.67
C GLU A 165 11.09 10.10 -19.13
N SER A 166 11.56 11.28 -19.57
CA SER A 166 12.97 11.48 -19.94
C SER A 166 13.90 11.27 -18.74
N ARG A 167 13.54 11.77 -17.55
CA ARG A 167 14.29 11.53 -16.32
C ARG A 167 14.39 10.04 -15.95
N ILE A 168 13.31 9.28 -16.14
CA ILE A 168 13.31 7.83 -15.90
C ILE A 168 14.23 7.14 -16.91
N GLN A 169 14.17 7.51 -18.20
CA GLN A 169 15.04 6.96 -19.24
C GLN A 169 16.53 7.22 -18.95
N ASP A 170 16.88 8.42 -18.51
CA ASP A 170 18.26 8.76 -18.15
C ASP A 170 18.76 7.94 -16.96
N GLN A 171 17.93 7.76 -15.93
CA GLN A 171 18.27 6.91 -14.79
C GLN A 171 18.47 5.44 -15.18
N LEU A 172 17.66 4.92 -16.10
CA LEU A 172 17.83 3.56 -16.62
C LEU A 172 19.13 3.43 -17.43
N ARG A 173 19.43 4.41 -18.30
CA ARG A 173 20.70 4.45 -19.05
C ARG A 173 21.91 4.46 -18.12
N GLU A 174 21.88 5.25 -17.05
CA GLU A 174 22.95 5.26 -16.04
C GLU A 174 23.13 3.90 -15.35
N ARG A 175 22.03 3.22 -14.98
CA ARG A 175 22.08 1.92 -14.30
C ARG A 175 22.64 0.83 -15.21
N VAL A 176 22.25 0.82 -16.48
CA VAL A 176 22.78 -0.14 -17.47
C VAL A 176 24.27 0.14 -17.73
N GLY A 177 24.67 1.40 -17.89
CA GLY A 177 26.06 1.80 -18.10
C GLY A 177 27.00 1.44 -16.95
N LYS A 178 26.51 1.45 -15.70
CA LYS A 178 27.31 1.08 -14.50
C LYS A 178 27.53 -0.43 -14.38
N LYS A 179 26.66 -1.29 -14.94
CA LYS A 179 26.81 -2.76 -14.88
C LYS A 179 27.96 -3.31 -15.74
N SER A 180 28.51 -2.56 -16.69
CA SER A 180 29.62 -3.01 -17.56
C SER A 180 31.01 -2.78 -16.96
N ARG A 181 31.15 -1.92 -15.94
CA ARG A 181 32.41 -1.76 -15.19
C ARG A 181 32.51 -2.84 -14.12
N LYS A 182 32.77 -4.09 -14.53
CA LYS A 182 33.32 -5.08 -13.59
C LYS A 182 34.61 -4.48 -13.03
N PRO A 183 34.75 -4.27 -11.71
CA PRO A 183 36.04 -3.93 -11.15
C PRO A 183 36.99 -5.06 -11.57
N LYS A 184 38.11 -4.71 -12.22
CA LYS A 184 39.24 -5.63 -12.33
C LYS A 184 39.58 -6.00 -10.89
N ILE A 185 39.18 -7.19 -10.48
CA ILE A 185 39.65 -7.79 -9.24
C ILE A 185 41.10 -8.11 -9.55
N ASP A 186 41.97 -7.16 -9.24
CA ASP A 186 43.41 -7.40 -9.19
C ASP A 186 43.58 -8.55 -8.21
N THR A 187 43.94 -9.70 -8.77
CA THR A 187 44.10 -10.96 -8.06
C THR A 187 45.40 -10.85 -7.28
N VAL A 188 45.38 -10.10 -6.18
CA VAL A 188 46.48 -10.07 -5.22
C VAL A 188 46.44 -11.40 -4.47
N THR A 189 47.21 -12.33 -5.01
CA THR A 189 47.61 -13.60 -4.41
C THR A 189 48.40 -13.29 -3.14
N SER A 190 47.71 -13.08 -2.02
CA SER A 190 48.33 -13.12 -0.70
C SER A 190 48.51 -14.58 -0.28
N LYS A 191 49.71 -15.10 -0.58
CA LYS A 191 50.30 -16.16 0.23
C LYS A 191 50.50 -15.59 1.63
N LEU A 192 49.71 -16.01 2.61
CA LEU A 192 50.14 -15.88 4.00
C LEU A 192 49.84 -17.17 4.77
N SER A 193 50.96 -17.75 5.17
CA SER A 193 51.23 -18.95 5.93
C SER A 193 50.44 -19.13 7.22
N GLN A 194 50.23 -20.40 7.52
CA GLN A 194 49.91 -20.97 8.82
C GLN A 194 50.89 -20.52 9.93
N ALA A 195 50.34 -20.08 11.05
CA ALA A 195 50.78 -20.29 12.44
C ALA A 195 49.60 -19.78 13.29
N GLY A 196 48.95 -20.55 14.15
CA GLY A 196 49.52 -21.17 15.33
C GLY A 196 49.39 -20.17 16.49
N ASP A 197 48.32 -20.32 17.28
CA ASP A 197 48.30 -20.24 18.75
C ASP A 197 47.08 -19.58 19.39
N SER A 198 46.63 -20.30 20.41
CA SER A 198 45.61 -20.06 21.39
C SER A 198 45.84 -18.81 22.24
N SER A 199 44.77 -18.05 22.49
CA SER A 199 44.53 -17.48 23.82
C SER A 199 43.09 -17.00 23.95
N ALA A 200 42.41 -17.54 24.94
CA ALA A 200 41.09 -17.13 25.40
C ALA A 200 41.09 -15.67 25.85
N ALA A 201 40.11 -14.89 25.37
CA ALA A 201 39.81 -13.57 25.91
C ALA A 201 38.29 -13.44 26.10
N THR A 202 37.88 -13.71 27.34
CA THR A 202 36.57 -13.42 27.92
C THR A 202 36.38 -11.90 28.03
N MET A 203 35.47 -11.32 27.25
CA MET A 203 34.91 -9.97 27.43
C MET A 203 33.45 -10.06 26.95
N GLY A 204 32.44 -10.04 27.82
CA GLY A 204 31.97 -8.82 28.48
C GLY A 204 30.66 -8.35 27.85
N SER A 205 29.61 -9.19 27.90
CA SER A 205 28.28 -8.86 27.39
C SER A 205 27.57 -7.88 28.32
N LYS A 206 27.57 -6.58 27.94
CA LYS A 206 26.69 -5.56 28.53
C LYS A 206 25.25 -5.84 28.12
N ALA A 207 24.46 -6.32 29.08
CA ALA A 207 23.02 -6.42 28.98
C ALA A 207 22.39 -5.01 28.97
N THR A 208 21.81 -4.60 27.84
CA THR A 208 20.94 -3.42 27.77
C THR A 208 19.56 -3.78 28.32
N SER A 209 19.24 -3.26 29.50
CA SER A 209 17.94 -3.41 30.15
C SER A 209 16.85 -2.62 29.42
N SER A 210 15.98 -3.30 28.67
CA SER A 210 14.73 -2.69 28.18
C SER A 210 13.69 -2.67 29.31
N LYS A 211 13.44 -1.47 29.84
CA LYS A 211 12.38 -1.15 30.80
C LYS A 211 11.01 -1.64 30.27
N ALA A 212 10.42 -2.60 30.97
CA ALA A 212 9.05 -3.04 30.76
C ALA A 212 8.06 -1.93 31.13
N ALA A 213 7.31 -1.43 30.15
CA ALA A 213 6.19 -0.52 30.38
C ALA A 213 5.03 -1.28 31.05
N LYS A 214 4.73 -0.89 32.29
CA LYS A 214 3.65 -1.41 33.13
C LYS A 214 2.31 -0.89 32.62
N LEU A 215 1.62 -1.67 31.78
CA LEU A 215 0.24 -1.40 31.39
C LEU A 215 -0.69 -1.57 32.61
N GLN A 216 -1.19 -0.46 33.12
CA GLN A 216 -2.20 -0.44 34.17
C GLN A 216 -3.54 -0.92 33.60
N LEU A 217 -3.97 -2.10 34.07
CA LEU A 217 -5.27 -2.69 33.80
C LEU A 217 -6.33 -1.98 34.65
N THR A 218 -7.08 -1.04 34.06
CA THR A 218 -8.21 -0.40 34.74
C THR A 218 -9.41 -1.34 34.79
N GLN A 219 -9.75 -1.79 36.00
CA GLN A 219 -10.93 -2.61 36.24
C GLN A 219 -12.21 -1.76 36.18
N LYS A 220 -13.05 -1.98 35.17
CA LYS A 220 -14.43 -1.46 35.14
C LYS A 220 -15.29 -2.23 36.16
N LYS A 221 -15.60 -1.59 37.28
CA LYS A 221 -16.64 -2.00 38.25
C LYS A 221 -18.00 -2.08 37.54
N LYS A 222 -18.57 -3.28 37.42
CA LYS A 222 -19.99 -3.47 37.06
C LYS A 222 -20.86 -3.17 38.29
N LYS A 223 -21.75 -2.20 38.15
CA LYS A 223 -22.85 -1.94 39.09
C LYS A 223 -23.85 -3.12 39.02
N THR A 224 -24.01 -3.85 40.10
CA THR A 224 -25.18 -4.71 40.32
C THR A 224 -26.31 -3.84 40.87
N LYS A 225 -27.44 -3.88 40.18
CA LYS A 225 -28.70 -3.23 40.53
C LYS A 225 -29.48 -4.24 41.38
N THR A 226 -29.66 -3.95 42.66
CA THR A 226 -30.59 -4.69 43.52
C THR A 226 -32.02 -4.21 43.27
N LEU A 227 -32.93 -5.18 43.33
CA LEU A 227 -34.38 -5.13 43.13
C LEU A 227 -35.06 -4.17 44.11
#